data_AF-A0A1H5UC36-F1
#
_entry.id   AF-A0A1H5UC36-F1
#
_cell.length_a   1.000
_cell.length_b   1.000
_cell.length_c   1.000
_cell.angle_alpha   90.00
_cell.angle_beta   90.00
_cell.angle_gamma   90.00
#
_symmetry.space_group_name_H-M   'P 1'
#
loop_
_entity.id
_entity.type
_entity.pdbx_description
1 polymer ?
#
loop_
_entity_poly.entity_id
_entity_poly.type
_entity_poly.pdbx_seq_one_letter_code
_entity_poly.pdbx_strand_id
1 'polypeptide(L)' 'MNIKPIKTDADYREALKETESLMTADFNTPEGKKLDVLVTLIEAYELKHFLLDKK' A
#
# COMPACT_ATOMS: atom_id res chain seq x y z
N MET A 1 -13.26 -8.31 -2.92
CA MET A 1 -12.22 -7.27 -3.06
C MET A 1 -11.03 -7.91 -3.76
N ASN A 2 -10.52 -7.32 -4.83
CA ASN A 2 -9.45 -7.91 -5.65
C ASN A 2 -8.22 -7.00 -5.58
N ILE A 3 -7.36 -7.22 -4.59
CA ILE A 3 -6.14 -6.43 -4.38
C ILE A 3 -4.98 -7.16 -5.04
N LYS A 4 -4.24 -6.43 -5.89
CA LYS A 4 -3.08 -6.95 -6.61
C LYS A 4 -1.85 -6.98 -5.69
N PRO A 5 -1.06 -8.06 -5.67
CA PRO A 5 0.20 -8.07 -4.91
C PRO A 5 1.22 -7.10 -5.52
N ILE A 6 2.04 -6.48 -4.67
CA ILE A 6 3.13 -5.59 -5.10
C ILE A 6 4.39 -6.43 -5.35
N LYS A 7 4.78 -6.57 -6.62
CA LYS A 7 5.95 -7.38 -7.03
C LYS A 7 7.00 -6.59 -7.81
N THR A 8 6.62 -5.43 -8.32
CA THR A 8 7.46 -4.57 -9.16
C THR A 8 7.36 -3.12 -8.70
N ASP A 9 8.33 -2.28 -9.09
CA ASP A 9 8.30 -0.84 -8.82
C ASP A 9 7.06 -0.16 -9.43
N ALA A 10 6.53 -0.69 -10.52
CA ALA A 10 5.30 -0.17 -11.13
C ALA A 10 4.08 -0.45 -10.24
N ASP A 11 3.97 -1.68 -9.72
CA ASP A 11 2.91 -2.04 -8.77
C ASP A 11 3.01 -1.19 -7.49
N TYR A 12 4.24 -0.93 -7.03
CA TYR A 12 4.51 -0.12 -5.86
C TYR A 12 4.05 1.33 -6.05
N ARG A 13 4.39 1.96 -7.18
CA ARG A 13 3.96 3.32 -7.51
C ARG A 13 2.45 3.43 -7.70
N GLU A 14 1.81 2.39 -8.24
CA GLU A 14 0.35 2.32 -8.38
C GLU A 14 -0.31 2.24 -6.99
N ALA A 15 0.20 1.38 -6.12
CA ALA A 15 -0.30 1.23 -4.75
C ALA A 15 -0.15 2.52 -3.94
N LEU A 16 0.95 3.27 -4.11
CA LEU A 16 1.15 4.57 -3.47
C LEU A 16 0.08 5.59 -3.90
N LYS A 17 -0.16 5.73 -5.20
CA LYS A 17 -1.20 6.64 -5.73
C LYS A 17 -2.59 6.27 -5.23
N GLU A 18 -2.87 4.97 -5.17
CA GLU A 18 -4.15 4.50 -4.69
C GLU A 18 -4.33 4.77 -3.19
N THR A 19 -3.28 4.58 -2.40
CA THR A 19 -3.24 4.93 -0.97
C THR A 19 -3.50 6.42 -0.75
N GLU A 20 -2.84 7.30 -1.53
CA GLU A 20 -3.06 8.75 -1.48
C GLU A 20 -4.54 9.11 -1.73
N SER A 21 -5.19 8.46 -2.70
CA SER A 21 -6.61 8.70 -2.99
C SER A 21 -7.57 8.24 -1.89
N LEU A 22 -7.11 7.35 -1.00
CA LEU A 22 -7.91 6.73 0.06
C LEU A 22 -7.63 7.34 1.44
N MET A 23 -6.73 8.32 1.57
CA MET A 23 -6.35 8.87 2.88
C MET A 23 -7.49 9.50 3.68
N THR A 24 -8.58 9.90 3.01
CA THR A 24 -9.79 10.44 3.66
C THR A 24 -10.87 9.39 3.90
N ALA A 25 -10.59 8.11 3.65
CA ALA A 25 -11.56 7.04 3.84
C ALA A 25 -11.84 6.81 5.33
N ASP A 26 -13.12 6.69 5.68
CA ASP A 26 -13.53 6.38 7.04
C ASP A 26 -13.16 4.95 7.44
N PHE A 27 -12.86 4.77 8.73
CA PHE A 27 -12.64 3.44 9.30
C PHE A 27 -13.85 2.52 9.08
N ASN A 28 -13.60 1.21 8.94
CA ASN A 28 -14.60 0.17 8.72
C ASN A 28 -15.40 0.25 7.39
N THR A 29 -15.11 1.19 6.51
CA THR A 29 -15.63 1.22 5.13
C THR A 29 -14.85 0.25 4.22
N PRO A 30 -15.40 -0.14 3.05
CA PRO A 30 -14.64 -0.88 2.04
C PRO A 30 -13.34 -0.18 1.63
N GLU A 31 -13.36 1.15 1.54
CA GLU A 31 -12.24 2.03 1.21
C GLU A 31 -11.19 2.03 2.33
N GLY A 32 -11.61 2.16 3.59
CA GLY A 32 -10.70 2.07 4.74
C GLY A 32 -10.05 0.69 4.85
N LYS A 33 -10.82 -0.38 4.64
CA LYS A 33 -10.27 -1.75 4.57
C LYS A 33 -9.28 -1.94 3.42
N LYS A 34 -9.44 -1.18 2.33
CA LYS A 34 -8.50 -1.17 1.19
C LYS A 34 -7.20 -0.50 1.56
N LEU A 35 -7.32 0.67 2.18
CA LEU A 35 -6.19 1.44 2.65
C LEU A 35 -5.32 0.61 3.60
N ASP A 36 -5.92 -0.06 4.59
CA ASP A 36 -5.19 -0.90 5.55
C ASP A 36 -4.36 -2.00 4.86
N VAL A 37 -4.95 -2.67 3.88
CA VAL A 37 -4.25 -3.75 3.15
C VAL A 37 -3.18 -3.20 2.22
N LEU A 38 -3.43 -2.08 1.52
CA LEU A 38 -2.44 -1.47 0.63
C LEU A 38 -1.21 -1.00 1.41
N VAL A 39 -1.40 -0.34 2.56
CA VAL A 39 -0.29 0.07 3.44
C VAL A 39 0.54 -1.14 3.87
N THR A 40 -0.11 -2.22 4.32
CA THR A 40 0.59 -3.46 4.71
C THR A 40 1.42 -4.06 3.57
N LEU A 41 0.90 -4.05 2.33
CA LEU A 41 1.61 -4.57 1.16
C LEU A 41 2.79 -3.67 0.75
N ILE A 42 2.62 -2.35 0.85
CA ILE A 42 3.67 -1.35 0.58
C ILE A 42 4.82 -1.58 1.56
N GLU A 43 4.56 -1.63 2.86
CA GLU A 43 5.59 -1.87 3.89
C GLU A 43 6.33 -3.20 3.64
N ALA A 44 5.60 -4.27 3.31
CA ALA A 44 6.22 -5.56 3.00
C ALA A 44 7.09 -5.53 1.73
N TYR A 45 6.74 -4.71 0.74
CA TYR A 45 7.58 -4.49 -0.44
C TYR A 45 8.83 -3.68 -0.07
N GLU A 46 8.67 -2.58 0.67
CA GLU A 46 9.77 -1.71 1.08
C GLU A 46 10.80 -2.44 1.94
N LEU A 47 10.35 -3.26 2.90
CA LEU A 47 11.24 -4.07 3.73
C LEU A 47 12.10 -5.04 2.91
N LYS A 48 11.62 -5.50 1.76
CA LYS A 48 12.36 -6.40 0.87
C LYS A 48 13.28 -5.67 -0.10
N HIS A 49 12.86 -4.51 -0.60
CA HIS A 49 13.52 -3.83 -1.72
C HIS A 49 14.38 -2.64 -1.30
N PHE A 50 13.98 -1.95 -0.23
CA PHE A 50 14.63 -0.75 0.27
C PHE A 50 15.21 -0.99 1.67
N LEU A 51 15.77 -2.19 1.89
CA LEU A 51 16.40 -2.62 3.14
C LEU A 51 17.21 -1.48 3.78
N LEU A 52 16.55 -0.78 4.72
CA LEU A 52 17.12 0.10 5.73
C LEU A 52 17.88 1.34 5.21
N ASP A 53 17.14 2.40 4.85
CA ASP A 53 17.52 3.76 5.26
C ASP A 53 16.71 4.19 6.49
N LYS A 54 16.59 3.27 7.47
CA LYS A 54 16.19 3.62 8.84
C LYS A 54 17.48 3.85 9.62
N LYS A 55 18.02 5.06 9.54
CA LYS A 55 18.95 5.60 10.55
C LYS A 55 18.23 5.84 11.86
#